data_AF-A0A133P4F1-F1
#
_entry.id   AF-A0A133P4F1-F1
#
_cell.length_a   1.000
_cell.length_b   1.000
_cell.length_c   1.000
_cell.angle_alpha   90.00
_cell.angle_beta   90.00
_cell.angle_gamma   90.00
#
_symmetry.space_group_name_H-M   'P 1'
#
loop_
_entity.id
_entity.type
_entity.pdbx_description
1 polymer ?
#
loop_
_entity_poly.entity_id
_entity_poly.type
_entity_poly.pdbx_seq_one_letter_code
_entity_poly.pdbx_strand_id
1 'polypeptide(L)'
;MKKILIIIFTIAIFVTGGIFGYKKIVSDEREKKIIQMFNKDVLNSFVENKKSVIERLKTSNKEEADKIYNEYLETNQLILENINTEHLDFLNNIYNKDSEYYFTEKDWKTANKFLNNYDLEIFDLAETEVSIIEVPNYYYNIFKDYVTDDYREYLEITSKENEELYYTDGSILVSYNKIADGLLTWENFLKKYPNSDLAEKANEECNTYRRIYILGSYNSPTREGGWENSELFYIPENNLKEFNRFIEKYPDSPTVELIKYYLENYKNKDIETLLNEKIDKEFYLGGIENREKGNLFSKESNDLLDEFKKNKEEVINKLKTSSKEEANEIYEEYSVDNDKILEKINEIDVEMLDNAFYKDGNIEKDKLNKQNKFLDSYGLEVIQIEDGFMLTEKNKFYYNLFKNFVTDDYKEFLKLRSEDIDYFEYSNSFDKYLEIIADKIVAWEKFLEKYPDSKLKRKAQNMSYTYRAGYIFRLTSSETRESLMNGKANDAVKEFNRFIKKYPNSPTSDIINYYLENYKEEDIDTLISKKLNKNYEGE
;
A
#
# COMPACT_ATOMS: atom_id res chain seq x y z
N MET A 1 49.97 62.42 45.25
CA MET A 1 49.68 61.08 44.66
C MET A 1 48.26 60.58 44.97
N LYS A 2 47.78 60.56 46.23
CA LYS A 2 46.42 60.06 46.57
C LYS A 2 45.24 60.75 45.85
N LYS A 3 45.29 62.08 45.64
CA LYS A 3 44.21 62.81 44.93
C LYS A 3 44.11 62.50 43.43
N ILE A 4 45.23 62.18 42.78
CA ILE A 4 45.26 61.85 41.34
C ILE A 4 44.71 60.43 41.11
N LEU A 5 45.00 59.50 42.02
CA LEU A 5 44.51 58.12 41.95
C LEU A 5 42.97 58.03 42.05
N ILE A 6 42.37 58.86 42.91
CA ILE A 6 40.91 58.93 43.07
C ILE A 6 40.24 59.47 41.80
N ILE A 7 40.83 60.48 41.15
CA ILE A 7 40.30 61.04 39.90
C ILE A 7 40.35 60.01 38.76
N ILE A 8 41.47 59.28 38.63
CA ILE A 8 41.62 58.22 37.61
C ILE A 8 40.62 57.08 37.85
N PHE A 9 40.40 56.67 39.11
CA PHE A 9 39.44 55.63 39.46
C PHE A 9 37.99 56.03 39.18
N THR A 10 37.62 57.29 39.47
CA THR A 10 36.28 57.82 39.16
C THR A 10 36.05 57.92 37.65
N ILE A 11 37.05 58.36 36.87
CA ILE A 11 36.98 58.38 35.41
C ILE A 11 36.85 56.96 34.86
N ALA A 12 37.63 56.00 35.39
CA ALA A 12 37.53 54.60 34.99
C ALA A 12 36.13 54.02 35.25
N ILE A 13 35.52 54.29 36.42
CA ILE A 13 34.16 53.85 36.74
C ILE A 13 33.13 54.48 35.79
N PHE A 14 33.23 55.78 35.51
CA PHE A 14 32.32 56.47 34.57
C PHE A 14 32.47 55.98 33.14
N VAL A 15 33.70 55.71 32.69
CA VAL A 15 33.98 55.14 31.36
C VAL A 15 33.44 53.72 31.27
N THR A 16 33.69 52.86 32.28
CA THR A 16 33.13 51.51 32.30
C THR A 16 31.60 51.53 32.38
N GLY A 17 31.01 52.35 33.25
CA GLY A 17 29.55 52.48 33.41
C GLY A 17 28.88 53.05 32.16
N GLY A 18 29.52 54.01 31.48
CA GLY A 18 29.07 54.56 30.20
C GLY A 18 29.14 53.54 29.06
N ILE A 19 30.22 52.76 28.98
CA ILE A 19 30.36 51.67 27.98
C ILE A 19 29.33 50.56 28.23
N PHE A 20 29.10 50.17 29.49
CA PHE A 20 28.08 49.18 29.85
C PHE A 20 26.66 49.68 29.56
N GLY A 21 26.36 50.94 29.89
CA GLY A 21 25.08 51.58 29.57
C GLY A 21 24.83 51.68 28.06
N TYR A 22 25.84 52.11 27.28
CA TYR A 22 25.76 52.18 25.83
C TYR A 22 25.55 50.80 25.18
N LYS A 23 26.32 49.78 25.61
CA LYS A 23 26.14 48.40 25.13
C LYS A 23 24.74 47.85 25.42
N LYS A 24 24.16 48.20 26.57
CA LYS A 24 22.79 47.81 26.91
C LYS A 24 21.76 48.48 26.00
N ILE A 25 21.86 49.79 25.79
CA ILE A 25 20.95 50.55 24.90
C ILE A 25 21.00 50.00 23.46
N VAL A 26 22.19 49.75 22.92
CA VAL A 26 22.36 49.19 21.57
C VAL A 26 21.76 47.77 21.47
N SER A 27 21.91 46.95 22.51
CA SER A 27 21.28 45.61 22.57
C SER A 27 19.75 45.72 22.55
N ASP A 28 19.17 46.63 23.32
CA ASP A 28 17.72 46.83 23.42
C ASP A 28 17.15 47.38 22.08
N GLU A 29 17.90 48.20 21.35
CA GLU A 29 17.51 48.67 20.01
C GLU A 29 17.55 47.57 18.95
N ARG A 30 18.57 46.70 18.96
CA ARG A 30 18.66 45.57 18.04
C ARG A 30 17.55 44.56 18.29
N GLU A 31 17.25 44.24 19.55
CA GLU A 31 16.13 43.37 19.93
C GLU A 31 14.79 43.90 19.40
N LYS A 32 14.53 45.21 19.55
CA LYS A 32 13.32 45.84 19.00
C LYS A 32 13.25 45.74 17.47
N LYS A 33 14.36 45.93 16.77
CA LYS A 33 14.42 45.81 15.30
C LYS A 33 14.09 44.39 14.85
N ILE A 34 14.66 43.37 15.51
CA ILE A 34 14.38 41.96 15.21
C ILE A 34 12.90 41.67 15.40
N ILE A 35 12.30 42.08 16.51
CA ILE A 35 10.87 41.84 16.78
C ILE A 35 9.98 42.55 15.75
N GLN A 36 10.40 43.70 15.23
CA GLN A 36 9.68 44.45 14.18
C GLN A 36 9.72 43.79 12.80
N MET A 37 10.65 42.85 12.56
CA MET A 37 10.69 42.09 11.31
C MET A 37 9.54 41.10 11.18
N PHE A 38 8.86 40.77 12.30
CA PHE A 38 7.77 39.82 12.29
C PHE A 38 6.39 40.48 12.17
N ASN A 39 5.64 40.10 11.14
CA ASN A 39 4.25 40.47 10.95
C ASN A 39 3.36 39.77 12.00
N LYS A 40 2.98 40.53 13.03
CA LYS A 40 2.18 40.01 14.15
C LYS A 40 0.77 39.60 13.76
N ASP A 41 0.22 40.12 12.67
CA ASP A 41 -1.16 39.81 12.28
C ASP A 41 -1.25 38.36 11.78
N VAL A 42 -0.28 37.91 10.98
CA VAL A 42 -0.22 36.50 10.54
C VAL A 42 0.16 35.55 11.68
N LEU A 43 1.05 35.96 12.59
CA LEU A 43 1.37 35.17 13.80
C LEU A 43 0.17 35.05 14.74
N ASN A 44 -0.63 36.11 14.90
CA ASN A 44 -1.86 36.06 15.69
C ASN A 44 -2.90 35.14 15.05
N SER A 45 -3.00 35.11 13.71
CA SER A 45 -3.88 34.18 12.99
C SER A 45 -3.58 32.71 13.33
N PHE A 46 -2.30 32.35 13.39
CA PHE A 46 -1.85 31.01 13.83
C PHE A 46 -2.33 30.66 15.25
N VAL A 47 -2.19 31.61 16.20
CA VAL A 47 -2.65 31.43 17.58
C VAL A 47 -4.18 31.31 17.68
N GLU A 48 -4.93 32.10 16.92
CA GLU A 48 -6.40 31.99 16.89
C GLU A 48 -6.87 30.67 16.28
N ASN A 49 -6.20 30.19 15.24
CA ASN A 49 -6.46 28.87 14.66
C ASN A 49 -6.25 27.75 15.69
N LYS A 50 -5.14 27.79 16.45
CA LYS A 50 -4.87 26.87 17.56
C LYS A 50 -5.99 26.88 18.61
N LYS A 51 -6.45 28.07 19.03
CA LYS A 51 -7.55 28.21 20.01
C LYS A 51 -8.84 27.57 19.51
N SER A 52 -9.18 27.79 18.24
CA SER A 52 -10.36 27.19 17.61
C SER A 52 -10.33 25.66 17.68
N VAL A 53 -9.18 25.05 17.40
CA VAL A 53 -8.99 23.59 17.51
C VAL A 53 -9.10 23.10 18.94
N ILE A 54 -8.50 23.78 19.91
CA ILE A 54 -8.61 23.42 21.33
C ILE A 54 -10.08 23.40 21.78
N GLU A 55 -10.92 24.35 21.32
CA GLU A 55 -12.35 24.32 21.66
C GLU A 55 -13.08 23.14 21.04
N ARG A 56 -12.76 22.75 19.79
CA ARG A 56 -13.33 21.55 19.15
C ARG A 56 -12.96 20.27 19.91
N LEU A 57 -11.70 20.15 20.33
CA LEU A 57 -11.17 18.99 21.06
C LEU A 57 -11.85 18.77 22.41
N LYS A 58 -12.26 19.83 23.12
CA LYS A 58 -12.95 19.70 24.41
C LYS A 58 -14.27 18.94 24.34
N THR A 59 -14.89 18.88 23.16
CA THR A 59 -16.20 18.24 22.95
C THR A 59 -16.13 16.97 22.12
N SER A 60 -14.96 16.59 21.62
CA SER A 60 -14.78 15.42 20.76
C SER A 60 -14.54 14.15 21.58
N ASN A 61 -14.92 13.00 21.02
CA ASN A 61 -14.32 11.72 21.42
C ASN A 61 -12.93 11.52 20.78
N LYS A 62 -12.26 10.40 21.07
CA LYS A 62 -10.89 10.15 20.61
C LYS A 62 -10.81 10.04 19.08
N GLU A 63 -11.71 9.28 18.48
CA GLU A 63 -11.76 9.06 17.03
C GLU A 63 -12.11 10.37 16.28
N GLU A 64 -12.93 11.23 16.87
CA GLU A 64 -13.18 12.58 16.37
C GLU A 64 -11.95 13.50 16.53
N ALA A 65 -11.20 13.37 17.62
CA ALA A 65 -9.97 14.13 17.84
C ALA A 65 -8.88 13.80 16.82
N ASP A 66 -8.76 12.53 16.41
CA ASP A 66 -7.84 12.09 15.37
C ASP A 66 -8.16 12.76 14.02
N LYS A 67 -9.47 12.84 13.67
CA LYS A 67 -9.93 13.58 12.48
C LYS A 67 -9.62 15.07 12.58
N ILE A 68 -9.87 15.67 13.74
CA ILE A 68 -9.54 17.08 13.99
C ILE A 68 -8.04 17.31 13.80
N TYR A 69 -7.17 16.40 14.26
CA TYR A 69 -5.72 16.49 14.04
C TYR A 69 -5.38 16.46 12.54
N ASN A 70 -5.90 15.51 11.79
CA ASN A 70 -5.61 15.39 10.35
C ASN A 70 -6.04 16.65 9.58
N GLU A 71 -7.26 17.14 9.83
CA GLU A 71 -7.77 18.40 9.25
C GLU A 71 -6.92 19.62 9.67
N TYR A 72 -6.48 19.63 10.92
CA TYR A 72 -5.69 20.73 11.46
C TYR A 72 -4.30 20.77 10.85
N LEU A 73 -3.67 19.62 10.61
CA LEU A 73 -2.35 19.54 9.97
C LEU A 73 -2.35 20.25 8.61
N GLU A 74 -3.35 19.96 7.75
CA GLU A 74 -3.49 20.60 6.43
C GLU A 74 -3.75 22.12 6.55
N THR A 75 -4.65 22.52 7.44
CA THR A 75 -4.98 23.93 7.63
C THR A 75 -3.80 24.71 8.19
N ASN A 76 -3.04 24.10 9.11
CA ASN A 76 -1.89 24.74 9.75
C ASN A 76 -0.72 24.91 8.76
N GLN A 77 -0.51 23.95 7.86
CA GLN A 77 0.45 24.07 6.76
C GLN A 77 0.18 25.32 5.90
N LEU A 78 -1.05 25.56 5.48
CA LEU A 78 -1.42 26.76 4.70
C LEU A 78 -1.15 28.07 5.46
N ILE A 79 -1.33 28.07 6.79
CA ILE A 79 -1.04 29.24 7.63
C ILE A 79 0.47 29.47 7.73
N LEU A 80 1.26 28.40 7.87
CA LEU A 80 2.73 28.48 7.88
C LEU A 80 3.28 28.93 6.54
N GLU A 81 2.74 28.47 5.42
CA GLU A 81 3.10 28.95 4.09
C GLU A 81 2.86 30.46 3.98
N ASN A 82 1.72 30.95 4.47
CA ASN A 82 1.43 32.38 4.51
C ASN A 82 2.40 33.14 5.43
N ILE A 83 2.72 32.59 6.62
CA ILE A 83 3.74 33.16 7.50
C ILE A 83 5.08 33.24 6.77
N ASN A 84 5.57 32.17 6.19
CA ASN A 84 6.87 32.16 5.51
C ASN A 84 6.89 33.10 4.29
N THR A 85 5.80 33.16 3.52
CA THR A 85 5.66 34.07 2.37
C THR A 85 5.75 35.53 2.78
N GLU A 86 5.03 35.92 3.84
CA GLU A 86 5.07 37.29 4.38
C GLU A 86 6.45 37.68 4.93
N HIS A 87 7.27 36.69 5.28
CA HIS A 87 8.60 36.88 5.84
C HIS A 87 9.73 36.51 4.86
N LEU A 88 9.42 36.24 3.60
CA LEU A 88 10.33 35.63 2.62
C LEU A 88 11.60 36.47 2.39
N ASP A 89 11.45 37.78 2.21
CA ASP A 89 12.58 38.70 2.00
C ASP A 89 13.56 38.70 3.19
N PHE A 90 13.01 38.65 4.41
CA PHE A 90 13.78 38.57 5.64
C PHE A 90 14.50 37.21 5.75
N LEU A 91 13.77 36.11 5.58
CA LEU A 91 14.28 34.75 5.69
C LEU A 91 15.39 34.47 4.68
N ASN A 92 15.21 34.84 3.42
CA ASN A 92 16.20 34.65 2.35
C ASN A 92 17.50 35.43 2.56
N ASN A 93 17.49 36.48 3.39
CA ASN A 93 18.65 37.32 3.64
C ASN A 93 19.23 37.15 5.05
N ILE A 94 18.77 36.16 5.83
CA ILE A 94 19.17 35.97 7.22
C ILE A 94 20.67 35.69 7.37
N TYR A 95 21.28 35.04 6.36
CA TYR A 95 22.71 34.71 6.31
C TYR A 95 23.56 35.73 5.54
N ASN A 96 22.93 36.71 4.88
CA ASN A 96 23.63 37.68 4.06
C ASN A 96 24.25 38.78 4.93
N LYS A 97 25.57 38.73 5.15
CA LYS A 97 26.33 39.67 6.00
C LYS A 97 26.18 41.15 5.62
N ASP A 98 25.87 41.43 4.36
CA ASP A 98 25.71 42.80 3.85
C ASP A 98 24.25 43.29 3.92
N SER A 99 23.31 42.43 4.36
CA SER A 99 21.90 42.75 4.52
C SER A 99 21.57 43.28 5.92
N GLU A 100 20.54 44.12 6.02
CA GLU A 100 19.97 44.52 7.31
C GLU A 100 19.32 43.36 8.09
N TYR A 101 18.98 42.29 7.37
CA TYR A 101 18.39 41.05 7.88
C TYR A 101 19.43 40.05 8.39
N TYR A 102 20.73 40.32 8.27
CA TYR A 102 21.77 39.41 8.76
C TYR A 102 21.59 39.10 10.25
N PHE A 103 21.48 37.82 10.61
CA PHE A 103 21.39 37.39 12.01
C PHE A 103 22.73 36.84 12.50
N THR A 104 23.12 37.29 13.69
CA THR A 104 24.10 36.61 14.53
C THR A 104 23.43 35.53 15.38
N GLU A 105 24.20 34.61 15.99
CA GLU A 105 23.68 33.61 16.93
C GLU A 105 22.82 34.25 18.06
N LYS A 106 23.20 35.45 18.51
CA LYS A 106 22.43 36.21 19.51
C LYS A 106 21.10 36.73 18.94
N ASP A 107 21.09 37.18 17.68
CA ASP A 107 19.87 37.65 17.01
C ASP A 107 18.90 36.47 16.82
N TRP A 108 19.43 35.30 16.41
CA TRP A 108 18.68 34.06 16.28
C TRP A 108 17.99 33.65 17.59
N LYS A 109 18.74 33.64 18.70
CA LYS A 109 18.19 33.42 20.05
C LYS A 109 17.13 34.44 20.44
N THR A 110 17.27 35.69 20.01
CA THR A 110 16.31 36.76 20.29
C THR A 110 15.02 36.58 19.50
N ALA A 111 15.13 36.24 18.21
CA ALA A 111 14.01 35.94 17.34
C ALA A 111 13.22 34.72 17.82
N ASN A 112 13.89 33.58 18.09
CA ASN A 112 13.20 32.38 18.57
C ASN A 112 12.60 32.59 19.95
N LYS A 113 13.22 33.38 20.85
CA LYS A 113 12.56 33.77 22.11
C LYS A 113 11.26 34.56 21.88
N PHE A 114 11.19 35.39 20.84
CA PHE A 114 9.97 36.11 20.48
C PHE A 114 8.92 35.17 19.86
N LEU A 115 9.31 34.36 18.86
CA LEU A 115 8.43 33.42 18.16
C LEU A 115 7.89 32.32 19.08
N ASN A 116 8.65 31.90 20.10
CA ASN A 116 8.19 30.92 21.09
C ASN A 116 6.92 31.37 21.84
N ASN A 117 6.61 32.68 21.88
CA ASN A 117 5.33 33.15 22.46
C ASN A 117 4.11 32.79 21.58
N TYR A 118 4.36 32.37 20.35
CA TYR A 118 3.39 31.91 19.35
C TYR A 118 3.51 30.40 19.09
N ASP A 119 4.36 29.70 19.86
CA ASP A 119 4.75 28.30 19.61
C ASP A 119 5.39 28.06 18.23
N LEU A 120 6.15 29.04 17.75
CA LEU A 120 6.90 29.00 16.49
C LEU A 120 8.39 29.21 16.74
N GLU A 121 9.23 28.82 15.79
CA GLU A 121 10.66 29.12 15.75
C GLU A 121 11.19 29.28 14.32
N ILE A 122 12.30 30.01 14.15
CA ILE A 122 13.11 29.93 12.94
C ILE A 122 13.92 28.65 13.01
N PHE A 123 13.92 27.90 11.91
CA PHE A 123 14.59 26.62 11.77
C PHE A 123 15.39 26.56 10.47
N ASP A 124 16.57 25.94 10.53
CA ASP A 124 17.43 25.69 9.38
C ASP A 124 16.99 24.41 8.67
N LEU A 125 16.39 24.54 7.49
CA LEU A 125 15.98 23.39 6.66
C LEU A 125 17.17 22.82 5.88
N ALA A 126 18.02 23.71 5.35
CA ALA A 126 19.22 23.37 4.59
C ALA A 126 20.30 24.43 4.80
N GLU A 127 21.49 24.25 4.20
CA GLU A 127 22.64 25.15 4.40
C GLU A 127 22.34 26.64 4.13
N THR A 128 21.38 26.94 3.26
CA THR A 128 21.00 28.32 2.90
C THR A 128 19.51 28.59 3.02
N GLU A 129 18.73 27.66 3.55
CA GLU A 129 17.26 27.75 3.59
C GLU A 129 16.76 27.71 5.03
N VAL A 130 16.00 28.74 5.38
CA VAL A 130 15.38 28.90 6.70
C VAL A 130 13.88 29.06 6.55
N SER A 131 13.14 28.58 7.54
CA SER A 131 11.69 28.78 7.62
C SER A 131 11.26 29.03 9.06
N ILE A 132 10.13 29.69 9.22
CA ILE A 132 9.39 29.75 10.48
C ILE A 132 8.48 28.52 10.53
N ILE A 133 8.73 27.65 11.50
CA ILE A 133 7.98 26.39 11.71
C ILE A 133 7.41 26.34 13.12
N GLU A 134 6.58 25.35 13.40
CA GLU A 134 6.14 25.08 14.77
C GLU A 134 7.27 24.54 15.64
N VAL A 135 7.23 24.86 16.95
CA VAL A 135 8.15 24.23 17.90
C VAL A 135 7.95 22.70 17.95
N PRO A 136 8.99 21.91 18.25
CA PRO A 136 8.96 20.45 18.09
C PRO A 136 7.78 19.72 18.72
N ASN A 137 7.32 20.19 19.89
CA ASN A 137 6.26 19.56 20.68
C ASN A 137 4.86 20.15 20.45
N TYR A 138 4.69 20.95 19.40
CA TYR A 138 3.46 21.72 19.14
C TYR A 138 2.21 20.84 19.09
N TYR A 139 2.15 19.89 18.16
CA TYR A 139 1.00 19.00 18.01
C TYR A 139 0.84 18.07 19.21
N TYR A 140 1.93 17.51 19.73
CA TYR A 140 1.87 16.66 20.92
C TYR A 140 1.22 17.38 22.11
N ASN A 141 1.59 18.63 22.38
CA ASN A 141 1.01 19.39 23.49
C ASN A 141 -0.47 19.75 23.30
N ILE A 142 -0.94 19.89 22.06
CA ILE A 142 -2.35 20.18 21.77
C ILE A 142 -3.21 18.90 21.90
N PHE A 143 -2.71 17.78 21.39
CA PHE A 143 -3.55 16.60 21.11
C PHE A 143 -3.38 15.43 22.09
N LYS A 144 -2.25 15.31 22.82
CA LYS A 144 -1.90 14.10 23.60
C LYS A 144 -2.97 13.58 24.57
N ASP A 145 -3.80 14.46 25.10
CA ASP A 145 -4.84 14.12 26.08
C ASP A 145 -6.21 13.80 25.42
N TYR A 146 -6.33 14.01 24.10
CA TYR A 146 -7.59 13.91 23.36
C TYR A 146 -7.62 12.77 22.35
N VAL A 147 -6.48 12.43 21.73
CA VAL A 147 -6.39 11.46 20.64
C VAL A 147 -6.35 9.99 21.11
N THR A 148 -6.45 9.08 20.15
CA THR A 148 -6.19 7.65 20.35
C THR A 148 -4.74 7.36 20.75
N ASP A 149 -4.48 6.17 21.28
CA ASP A 149 -3.16 5.85 21.84
C ASP A 149 -2.06 5.78 20.78
N ASP A 150 -2.39 5.35 19.56
CA ASP A 150 -1.51 5.37 18.38
C ASP A 150 -1.19 6.79 17.94
N TYR A 151 -2.20 7.67 17.80
CA TYR A 151 -1.94 9.08 17.51
C TYR A 151 -1.08 9.76 18.58
N ARG A 152 -1.35 9.49 19.88
CA ARG A 152 -0.53 10.06 20.96
C ARG A 152 0.93 9.63 20.86
N GLU A 153 1.18 8.34 20.62
CA GLU A 153 2.53 7.78 20.54
C GLU A 153 3.27 8.27 19.28
N TYR A 154 2.59 8.36 18.14
CA TYR A 154 3.14 8.96 16.91
C TYR A 154 3.58 10.42 17.16
N LEU A 155 2.71 11.21 17.78
CA LEU A 155 3.01 12.61 18.12
C LEU A 155 4.16 12.74 19.13
N GLU A 156 4.32 11.79 20.04
CA GLU A 156 5.45 11.75 20.96
C GLU A 156 6.76 11.42 20.24
N ILE A 157 6.76 10.45 19.32
CA ILE A 157 7.93 10.06 18.53
C ILE A 157 8.40 11.24 17.68
N THR A 158 7.51 11.77 16.84
CA THR A 158 7.79 12.93 15.97
C THR A 158 8.22 14.17 16.76
N SER A 159 7.61 14.44 17.91
CA SER A 159 8.04 15.54 18.78
C SER A 159 9.49 15.39 19.24
N LYS A 160 9.97 14.18 19.54
CA LYS A 160 11.35 13.94 19.98
C LYS A 160 12.34 14.03 18.83
N GLU A 161 11.94 13.61 17.63
CA GLU A 161 12.77 13.72 16.43
C GLU A 161 12.89 15.17 15.97
N ASN A 162 11.83 15.97 16.11
CA ASN A 162 11.88 17.40 15.78
C ASN A 162 12.74 18.21 16.77
N GLU A 163 12.99 17.74 17.99
CA GLU A 163 13.85 18.42 18.97
C GLU A 163 15.33 18.41 18.56
N GLU A 164 15.76 17.44 17.74
CA GLU A 164 17.16 17.28 17.32
C GLU A 164 17.20 16.65 15.93
N LEU A 165 17.75 17.33 14.92
CA LEU A 165 17.92 16.73 13.61
C LEU A 165 18.88 15.53 13.66
N TYR A 166 18.44 14.37 13.16
CA TYR A 166 19.26 13.17 13.12
C TYR A 166 20.09 13.09 11.84
N TYR A 167 19.59 13.65 10.75
CA TYR A 167 20.25 13.65 9.45
C TYR A 167 19.75 14.81 8.58
N THR A 168 20.49 15.07 7.50
CA THR A 168 20.14 15.96 6.38
C THR A 168 20.40 15.22 5.07
N ASP A 169 20.04 15.81 3.93
CA ASP A 169 20.29 15.25 2.59
C ASP A 169 21.75 14.82 2.36
N GLY A 170 22.71 15.49 3.00
CA GLY A 170 24.14 15.18 2.87
C GLY A 170 24.74 14.34 4.00
N SER A 171 24.21 14.41 5.22
CA SER A 171 24.97 14.07 6.42
C SER A 171 24.11 13.46 7.53
N ILE A 172 24.67 12.44 8.21
CA ILE A 172 24.12 11.96 9.47
C ILE A 172 24.68 12.85 10.59
N LEU A 173 23.80 13.47 11.38
CA LEU A 173 24.15 14.43 12.43
C LEU A 173 24.29 13.79 13.82
N VAL A 174 23.78 12.57 13.98
CA VAL A 174 23.82 11.82 15.25
C VAL A 174 24.66 10.54 15.12
N SER A 175 24.90 9.86 16.24
CA SER A 175 25.56 8.56 16.21
C SER A 175 24.71 7.52 15.48
N TYR A 176 25.37 6.56 14.81
CA TYR A 176 24.70 5.46 14.11
C TYR A 176 23.74 4.65 15.00
N ASN A 177 24.09 4.46 16.28
CA ASN A 177 23.22 3.82 17.27
C ASN A 177 21.87 4.55 17.41
N LYS A 178 21.86 5.88 17.29
CA LYS A 178 20.64 6.68 17.41
C LYS A 178 19.77 6.59 16.16
N ILE A 179 20.38 6.43 14.98
CA ILE A 179 19.67 6.05 13.75
C ILE A 179 19.02 4.66 13.91
N ALA A 180 19.76 3.69 14.47
CA ALA A 180 19.20 2.38 14.77
C ALA A 180 18.05 2.43 15.79
N ASP A 181 18.15 3.28 16.82
CA ASP A 181 17.09 3.46 17.82
C ASP A 181 15.85 4.14 17.21
N GLY A 182 16.01 5.13 16.31
CA GLY A 182 14.91 5.74 15.55
C GLY A 182 14.21 4.72 14.64
N LEU A 183 14.99 3.97 13.87
CA LEU A 183 14.50 2.82 13.08
C LEU A 183 13.64 1.87 13.92
N LEU A 184 14.17 1.40 15.05
CA LEU A 184 13.47 0.46 15.93
C LEU A 184 12.24 1.08 16.59
N THR A 185 12.25 2.38 16.85
CA THR A 185 11.09 3.10 17.38
C THR A 185 9.93 3.02 16.39
N TRP A 186 10.19 3.29 15.10
CA TRP A 186 9.19 3.20 14.05
C TRP A 186 8.75 1.76 13.76
N GLU A 187 9.68 0.78 13.76
CA GLU A 187 9.31 -0.64 13.64
C GLU A 187 8.38 -1.07 14.79
N ASN A 188 8.66 -0.65 16.02
CA ASN A 188 7.80 -0.99 17.17
C ASN A 188 6.46 -0.28 17.13
N PHE A 189 6.38 0.95 16.61
CA PHE A 189 5.13 1.66 16.40
C PHE A 189 4.22 0.90 15.44
N LEU A 190 4.74 0.51 14.28
CA LEU A 190 4.01 -0.29 13.29
C LEU A 190 3.51 -1.59 13.94
N LYS A 191 4.40 -2.29 14.67
CA LYS A 191 4.08 -3.53 15.38
C LYS A 191 2.94 -3.42 16.36
N LYS A 192 2.91 -2.32 17.07
CA LYS A 192 1.91 -2.06 18.09
C LYS A 192 0.59 -1.60 17.48
N TYR A 193 0.64 -0.83 16.39
CA TYR A 193 -0.52 -0.20 15.76
C TYR A 193 -0.59 -0.46 14.25
N PRO A 194 -0.68 -1.73 13.81
CA PRO A 194 -0.55 -2.06 12.40
C PRO A 194 -1.83 -1.76 11.60
N ASN A 195 -2.88 -1.22 12.25
CA ASN A 195 -4.12 -0.75 11.62
C ASN A 195 -4.36 0.74 11.90
N SER A 196 -3.34 1.48 12.37
CA SER A 196 -3.46 2.92 12.58
C SER A 196 -3.62 3.63 11.23
N ASP A 197 -4.42 4.70 11.21
CA ASP A 197 -4.50 5.62 10.07
C ASP A 197 -3.15 6.33 9.82
N LEU A 198 -2.21 6.25 10.76
CA LEU A 198 -0.85 6.79 10.66
C LEU A 198 0.19 5.77 10.21
N ALA A 199 -0.20 4.51 9.98
CA ALA A 199 0.73 3.44 9.66
C ALA A 199 1.52 3.72 8.38
N GLU A 200 0.93 4.41 7.39
CA GLU A 200 1.63 4.77 6.16
C GLU A 200 2.76 5.77 6.41
N LYS A 201 2.43 6.88 7.10
CA LYS A 201 3.42 7.90 7.49
C LYS A 201 4.55 7.30 8.33
N ALA A 202 4.18 6.50 9.34
CA ALA A 202 5.14 5.81 10.19
C ALA A 202 6.04 4.83 9.40
N ASN A 203 5.50 4.18 8.37
CA ASN A 203 6.28 3.29 7.52
C ASN A 203 7.23 4.05 6.59
N GLU A 204 6.81 5.20 6.06
CA GLU A 204 7.69 6.06 5.27
C GLU A 204 8.88 6.54 6.11
N GLU A 205 8.64 6.99 7.34
CA GLU A 205 9.70 7.33 8.29
C GLU A 205 10.60 6.12 8.58
N CYS A 206 10.00 4.97 8.91
CA CYS A 206 10.75 3.73 9.13
C CYS A 206 11.65 3.37 7.94
N ASN A 207 11.15 3.51 6.71
CA ASN A 207 11.87 3.20 5.49
C ASN A 207 12.98 4.22 5.20
N THR A 208 12.77 5.50 5.52
CA THR A 208 13.83 6.51 5.47
C THR A 208 14.97 6.17 6.42
N TYR A 209 14.65 5.79 7.66
CA TYR A 209 15.63 5.28 8.61
C TYR A 209 16.35 4.03 8.11
N ARG A 210 15.65 3.07 7.48
CA ARG A 210 16.26 1.88 6.86
C ARG A 210 17.28 2.26 5.79
N ARG A 211 16.92 3.16 4.88
CA ARG A 211 17.81 3.62 3.80
C ARG A 211 19.07 4.27 4.37
N ILE A 212 18.91 5.22 5.30
CA ILE A 212 20.04 5.90 5.95
C ILE A 212 20.91 4.92 6.73
N TYR A 213 20.28 3.99 7.46
CA TYR A 213 20.99 2.99 8.27
C TYR A 213 21.70 1.93 7.43
N ILE A 214 21.26 1.64 6.20
CA ILE A 214 21.90 0.59 5.38
C ILE A 214 22.85 1.19 4.35
N LEU A 215 22.49 2.29 3.70
CA LEU A 215 23.25 2.93 2.62
C LEU A 215 24.15 4.07 3.10
N GLY A 216 23.83 4.66 4.26
CA GLY A 216 24.50 5.87 4.77
C GLY A 216 23.95 7.14 4.13
N SER A 217 24.72 8.22 4.21
CA SER A 217 24.44 9.49 3.52
C SER A 217 25.46 9.73 2.41
N TYR A 218 25.24 10.74 1.57
CA TYR A 218 26.17 11.09 0.49
C TYR A 218 27.60 11.34 0.99
N ASN A 219 27.75 12.08 2.11
CA ASN A 219 29.05 12.37 2.71
C ASN A 219 29.57 11.25 3.64
N SER A 220 28.78 10.22 3.91
CA SER A 220 29.14 9.13 4.83
C SER A 220 28.46 7.82 4.40
N PRO A 221 28.81 7.31 3.20
CA PRO A 221 28.20 6.08 2.70
C PRO A 221 28.68 4.88 3.53
N THR A 222 27.85 3.86 3.63
CA THR A 222 28.20 2.62 4.33
C THR A 222 29.12 1.72 3.53
N ARG A 223 29.33 2.04 2.25
CA ARG A 223 30.23 1.36 1.30
C ARG A 223 31.17 2.37 0.66
N GLU A 224 32.42 1.95 0.51
CA GLU A 224 33.50 2.76 -0.06
C GLU A 224 34.17 2.03 -1.23
N GLY A 225 35.05 2.75 -1.93
CA GLY A 225 35.74 2.25 -3.11
C GLY A 225 34.85 2.25 -4.35
N GLY A 226 35.34 1.66 -5.44
CA GLY A 226 34.50 1.23 -6.55
C GLY A 226 33.87 2.27 -7.49
N TRP A 227 34.14 3.57 -7.33
CA TRP A 227 33.65 4.62 -8.25
C TRP A 227 34.04 4.37 -9.72
N GLU A 228 35.21 3.78 -9.97
CA GLU A 228 35.70 3.43 -11.32
C GLU A 228 35.48 1.95 -11.69
N ASN A 229 35.34 1.06 -10.71
CA ASN A 229 35.14 -0.38 -10.90
C ASN A 229 34.36 -0.98 -9.72
N SER A 230 33.16 -1.48 -9.98
CA SER A 230 32.27 -2.02 -8.95
C SER A 230 32.84 -3.21 -8.16
N GLU A 231 33.81 -3.94 -8.71
CA GLU A 231 34.48 -5.03 -7.99
C GLU A 231 35.32 -4.56 -6.80
N LEU A 232 35.69 -3.27 -6.78
CA LEU A 232 36.51 -2.65 -5.73
C LEU A 232 35.67 -2.09 -4.58
N PHE A 233 34.34 -2.14 -4.65
CA PHE A 233 33.50 -1.77 -3.53
C PHE A 233 33.80 -2.65 -2.31
N TYR A 234 33.82 -2.04 -1.13
CA TYR A 234 33.92 -2.72 0.16
C TYR A 234 33.10 -1.99 1.22
N ILE A 235 32.71 -2.73 2.27
CA ILE A 235 32.06 -2.16 3.46
C ILE A 235 33.15 -1.94 4.52
N PRO A 236 33.36 -0.70 5.01
CA PRO A 236 34.30 -0.44 6.09
C PRO A 236 34.05 -1.32 7.32
N GLU A 237 35.12 -1.72 8.01
CA GLU A 237 35.05 -2.68 9.12
C GLU A 237 34.10 -2.24 10.25
N ASN A 238 34.04 -0.93 10.53
CA ASN A 238 33.15 -0.39 11.55
C ASN A 238 31.67 -0.55 11.17
N ASN A 239 31.31 -0.32 9.90
CA ASN A 239 29.94 -0.50 9.41
C ASN A 239 29.55 -1.98 9.43
N LEU A 240 30.47 -2.87 9.01
CA LEU A 240 30.23 -4.31 9.05
C LEU A 240 30.02 -4.82 10.50
N LYS A 241 30.82 -4.32 11.46
CA LYS A 241 30.62 -4.64 12.89
C LYS A 241 29.26 -4.19 13.39
N GLU A 242 28.81 -3.01 12.98
CA GLU A 242 27.51 -2.47 13.37
C GLU A 242 26.34 -3.28 12.76
N PHE A 243 26.43 -3.66 11.48
CA PHE A 243 25.45 -4.55 10.86
C PHE A 243 25.37 -5.90 11.58
N ASN A 244 26.51 -6.53 11.88
CA ASN A 244 26.54 -7.78 12.63
C ASN A 244 25.95 -7.61 14.04
N ARG A 245 26.28 -6.52 14.75
CA ARG A 245 25.69 -6.19 16.06
C ARG A 245 24.17 -6.08 15.98
N PHE A 246 23.64 -5.41 14.94
CA PHE A 246 22.20 -5.25 14.77
C PHE A 246 21.52 -6.60 14.51
N ILE A 247 22.08 -7.41 13.60
CA ILE A 247 21.57 -8.76 13.28
C ILE A 247 21.54 -9.64 14.53
N GLU A 248 22.59 -9.61 15.36
CA GLU A 248 22.67 -10.42 16.58
C GLU A 248 21.72 -9.93 17.68
N LYS A 249 21.59 -8.61 17.85
CA LYS A 249 20.80 -8.01 18.93
C LYS A 249 19.30 -7.99 18.63
N TYR A 250 18.93 -7.84 17.36
CA TYR A 250 17.54 -7.70 16.90
C TYR A 250 17.22 -8.70 15.78
N PRO A 251 17.36 -10.02 16.01
CA PRO A 251 17.20 -11.03 14.96
C PRO A 251 15.79 -11.05 14.36
N ASP A 252 14.78 -10.58 15.10
CA ASP A 252 13.37 -10.51 14.68
C ASP A 252 13.02 -9.19 13.95
N SER A 253 13.97 -8.27 13.80
CA SER A 253 13.72 -7.01 13.08
C SER A 253 13.59 -7.27 11.57
N PRO A 254 12.56 -6.74 10.89
CA PRO A 254 12.44 -6.75 9.43
C PRO A 254 13.70 -6.28 8.72
N THR A 255 14.38 -5.29 9.29
CA THR A 255 15.57 -4.69 8.70
C THR A 255 16.74 -5.68 8.59
N VAL A 256 16.75 -6.78 9.36
CA VAL A 256 17.75 -7.85 9.21
C VAL A 256 17.77 -8.45 7.80
N GLU A 257 16.61 -8.62 7.17
CA GLU A 257 16.52 -9.13 5.80
C GLU A 257 17.20 -8.17 4.81
N LEU A 258 16.93 -6.88 4.93
CA LEU A 258 17.51 -5.84 4.10
C LEU A 258 19.03 -5.71 4.29
N ILE A 259 19.51 -5.80 5.54
CA ILE A 259 20.95 -5.80 5.84
C ILE A 259 21.61 -7.00 5.17
N LYS A 260 21.05 -8.21 5.30
CA LYS A 260 21.61 -9.42 4.66
C LYS A 260 21.63 -9.29 3.15
N TYR A 261 20.53 -8.83 2.55
CA TYR A 261 20.45 -8.56 1.12
C TYR A 261 21.52 -7.57 0.67
N TYR A 262 21.71 -6.48 1.40
CA TYR A 262 22.77 -5.50 1.14
C TYR A 262 24.16 -6.13 1.25
N LEU A 263 24.46 -6.88 2.32
CA LEU A 263 25.75 -7.54 2.53
C LEU A 263 26.07 -8.60 1.45
N GLU A 264 25.07 -9.24 0.86
CA GLU A 264 25.24 -10.19 -0.24
C GLU A 264 25.49 -9.48 -1.58
N ASN A 265 24.93 -8.27 -1.76
CA ASN A 265 24.86 -7.59 -3.06
C ASN A 265 25.61 -6.26 -3.12
N TYR A 266 26.31 -5.84 -2.06
CA TYR A 266 26.95 -4.52 -1.98
C TYR A 266 27.96 -4.24 -3.09
N LYS A 267 28.46 -5.23 -3.83
CA LYS A 267 29.35 -4.99 -4.99
C LYS A 267 28.61 -4.58 -6.25
N ASN A 268 27.29 -4.71 -6.29
CA ASN A 268 26.49 -4.25 -7.41
C ASN A 268 26.53 -2.70 -7.45
N LYS A 269 26.79 -2.13 -8.62
CA LYS A 269 26.79 -0.68 -8.81
C LYS A 269 25.39 -0.08 -8.58
N ASP A 270 24.34 -0.85 -8.87
CA ASP A 270 22.94 -0.43 -8.80
C ASP A 270 22.28 -0.83 -7.46
N ILE A 271 23.08 -1.19 -6.43
CA ILE A 271 22.58 -1.69 -5.15
C ILE A 271 21.63 -0.71 -4.44
N GLU A 272 21.84 0.60 -4.59
CA GLU A 272 20.97 1.62 -4.02
C GLU A 272 19.57 1.55 -4.62
N THR A 273 19.47 1.51 -5.95
CA THR A 273 18.20 1.34 -6.67
C THR A 273 17.54 0.03 -6.30
N LEU A 274 18.27 -1.09 -6.29
CA LEU A 274 17.73 -2.40 -5.96
C LEU A 274 17.23 -2.49 -4.52
N LEU A 275 17.95 -1.89 -3.56
CA LEU A 275 17.51 -1.86 -2.17
C LEU A 275 16.28 -0.97 -1.99
N ASN A 276 16.22 0.18 -2.67
CA ASN A 276 15.04 1.05 -2.64
C ASN A 276 13.82 0.35 -3.24
N GLU A 277 13.96 -0.28 -4.41
CA GLU A 277 12.89 -1.07 -5.02
C GLU A 277 12.44 -2.21 -4.10
N LYS A 278 13.38 -2.90 -3.44
CA LYS A 278 13.06 -3.93 -2.46
C LYS A 278 12.30 -3.32 -1.28
N ILE A 279 12.74 -2.22 -0.70
CA ILE A 279 12.04 -1.55 0.41
C ILE A 279 10.62 -1.14 -0.02
N ASP A 280 10.46 -0.54 -1.18
CA ASP A 280 9.18 -0.01 -1.64
C ASP A 280 8.18 -1.13 -1.99
N LYS A 281 8.65 -2.22 -2.60
CA LYS A 281 7.81 -3.39 -2.94
C LYS A 281 7.51 -4.27 -1.73
N GLU A 282 8.51 -4.51 -0.89
CA GLU A 282 8.46 -5.57 0.12
C GLU A 282 8.22 -5.08 1.55
N PHE A 283 8.51 -3.82 1.83
CA PHE A 283 8.42 -3.20 3.16
C PHE A 283 7.39 -2.06 3.20
N TYR A 284 6.29 -2.21 2.46
CA TYR A 284 5.12 -1.35 2.58
C TYR A 284 4.37 -1.63 3.90
N LEU A 285 4.00 -0.57 4.63
CA LEU A 285 3.23 -0.61 5.88
C LEU A 285 3.74 -1.64 6.91
N GLY A 286 5.02 -1.59 7.24
CA GLY A 286 5.62 -2.43 8.28
C GLY A 286 6.07 -3.80 7.81
N GLY A 287 5.93 -4.14 6.51
CA GLY A 287 6.51 -5.30 5.84
C GLY A 287 6.18 -6.62 6.53
N ILE A 288 6.89 -6.97 7.61
CA ILE A 288 6.64 -8.16 8.43
C ILE A 288 5.22 -8.22 8.98
N GLU A 289 4.63 -7.15 9.50
CA GLU A 289 3.29 -7.29 10.13
C GLU A 289 2.16 -7.48 9.13
N ASN A 290 2.22 -6.78 8.00
CA ASN A 290 1.29 -7.02 6.90
C ASN A 290 1.52 -8.40 6.29
N ARG A 291 2.77 -8.83 6.11
CA ARG A 291 3.10 -10.22 5.75
C ARG A 291 2.60 -11.23 6.79
N GLU A 292 2.66 -10.93 8.08
CA GLU A 292 2.16 -11.76 9.19
C GLU A 292 0.65 -11.89 9.16
N LYS A 293 -0.06 -10.79 8.83
CA LYS A 293 -1.51 -10.75 8.57
C LYS A 293 -1.89 -11.41 7.24
N GLY A 294 -0.91 -11.67 6.38
CA GLY A 294 -1.07 -12.36 5.11
C GLY A 294 -1.09 -11.45 3.89
N ASN A 295 -0.98 -10.12 4.02
CA ASN A 295 -0.89 -9.23 2.88
C ASN A 295 0.54 -9.18 2.32
N LEU A 296 0.73 -9.80 1.16
CA LEU A 296 2.01 -9.81 0.43
C LEU A 296 2.03 -8.85 -0.76
N PHE A 297 0.93 -8.15 -1.05
CA PHE A 297 0.84 -7.21 -2.17
C PHE A 297 1.69 -5.97 -1.93
N SER A 298 2.22 -5.39 -3.01
CA SER A 298 2.99 -4.15 -2.99
C SER A 298 2.12 -2.93 -2.63
N LYS A 299 2.75 -1.77 -2.39
CA LYS A 299 2.04 -0.50 -2.16
C LYS A 299 1.05 -0.21 -3.28
N GLU A 300 1.51 -0.23 -4.52
CA GLU A 300 0.71 0.10 -5.70
C GLU A 300 -0.51 -0.83 -5.83
N SER A 301 -0.34 -2.12 -5.57
CA SER A 301 -1.45 -3.07 -5.54
C SER A 301 -2.43 -2.81 -4.39
N ASN A 302 -1.96 -2.37 -3.22
CA ASN A 302 -2.85 -2.02 -2.12
C ASN A 302 -3.66 -0.75 -2.42
N ASP A 303 -3.06 0.25 -3.08
CA ASP A 303 -3.78 1.44 -3.53
C ASP A 303 -4.91 1.05 -4.51
N LEU A 304 -4.63 0.11 -5.42
CA LEU A 304 -5.63 -0.46 -6.33
C LEU A 304 -6.71 -1.29 -5.60
N LEU A 305 -6.38 -2.01 -4.53
CA LEU A 305 -7.36 -2.71 -3.68
C LEU A 305 -8.29 -1.73 -2.97
N ASP A 306 -7.78 -0.57 -2.54
CA ASP A 306 -8.60 0.48 -1.94
C ASP A 306 -9.49 1.17 -2.97
N GLU A 307 -9.01 1.40 -4.19
CA GLU A 307 -9.86 1.81 -5.32
C GLU A 307 -10.97 0.79 -5.59
N PHE A 308 -10.63 -0.51 -5.66
CA PHE A 308 -11.59 -1.59 -5.83
C PHE A 308 -12.69 -1.57 -4.75
N LYS A 309 -12.29 -1.38 -3.49
CA LYS A 309 -13.21 -1.28 -2.35
C LYS A 309 -14.12 -0.06 -2.46
N LYS A 310 -13.58 1.11 -2.82
CA LYS A 310 -14.37 2.34 -3.01
C LYS A 310 -15.37 2.19 -4.15
N ASN A 311 -14.95 1.63 -5.29
CA ASN A 311 -15.82 1.38 -6.44
C ASN A 311 -17.00 0.46 -6.07
N LYS A 312 -16.74 -0.57 -5.25
CA LYS A 312 -17.80 -1.43 -4.70
C LYS A 312 -18.82 -0.66 -3.85
N GLU A 313 -18.37 0.24 -2.98
CA GLU A 313 -19.26 1.08 -2.16
C GLU A 313 -20.10 2.02 -3.01
N GLU A 314 -19.52 2.62 -4.05
CA GLU A 314 -20.24 3.46 -5.01
C GLU A 314 -21.31 2.68 -5.78
N VAL A 315 -20.99 1.46 -6.26
CA VAL A 315 -21.94 0.57 -6.92
C VAL A 315 -23.10 0.20 -6.01
N ILE A 316 -22.83 -0.15 -4.74
CA ILE A 316 -23.88 -0.44 -3.75
C ILE A 316 -24.84 0.75 -3.62
N ASN A 317 -24.33 1.98 -3.66
CA ASN A 317 -25.17 3.17 -3.57
C ASN A 317 -25.97 3.43 -4.84
N LYS A 318 -25.39 3.26 -6.03
CA LYS A 318 -26.11 3.37 -7.31
C LYS A 318 -27.26 2.35 -7.38
N LEU A 319 -27.00 1.09 -7.02
CA LEU A 319 -27.97 0.00 -7.07
C LEU A 319 -29.25 0.25 -6.23
N LYS A 320 -29.16 1.00 -5.12
CA LYS A 320 -30.31 1.30 -4.26
C LYS A 320 -31.39 2.13 -4.97
N THR A 321 -31.02 2.89 -6.00
CA THR A 321 -31.93 3.81 -6.71
C THR A 321 -32.20 3.39 -8.15
N SER A 322 -31.54 2.34 -8.65
CA SER A 322 -31.65 1.88 -10.04
C SER A 322 -32.85 0.97 -10.28
N SER A 323 -33.38 1.02 -11.50
CA SER A 323 -34.24 -0.03 -12.05
C SER A 323 -33.46 -1.34 -12.25
N LYS A 324 -34.16 -2.44 -12.54
CA LYS A 324 -33.50 -3.73 -12.78
C LYS A 324 -32.65 -3.71 -14.05
N GLU A 325 -33.14 -3.04 -15.08
CA GLU A 325 -32.46 -2.88 -16.37
C GLU A 325 -31.20 -2.02 -16.21
N GLU A 326 -31.28 -0.93 -15.46
CA GLU A 326 -30.10 -0.11 -15.11
C GLU A 326 -29.10 -0.91 -14.26
N ALA A 327 -29.57 -1.72 -13.30
CA ALA A 327 -28.70 -2.57 -12.48
C ALA A 327 -27.93 -3.61 -13.33
N ASN A 328 -28.52 -4.09 -14.43
CA ASN A 328 -27.83 -4.96 -15.38
C ASN A 328 -26.67 -4.22 -16.08
N GLU A 329 -26.89 -2.99 -16.51
CA GLU A 329 -25.86 -2.16 -17.15
C GLU A 329 -24.73 -1.83 -16.17
N ILE A 330 -25.09 -1.50 -14.92
CA ILE A 330 -24.11 -1.30 -13.84
C ILE A 330 -23.28 -2.56 -13.63
N TYR A 331 -23.87 -3.76 -13.64
CA TYR A 331 -23.11 -5.01 -13.53
C TYR A 331 -22.12 -5.18 -14.69
N GLU A 332 -22.56 -4.93 -15.92
CA GLU A 332 -21.69 -5.11 -17.09
C GLU A 332 -20.48 -4.17 -17.05
N GLU A 333 -20.71 -2.88 -16.80
CA GLU A 333 -19.64 -1.89 -16.66
C GLU A 333 -18.72 -2.22 -15.48
N TYR A 334 -19.30 -2.47 -14.30
CA TYR A 334 -18.54 -2.73 -13.08
C TYR A 334 -17.68 -3.99 -13.17
N SER A 335 -18.18 -5.05 -13.83
CA SER A 335 -17.39 -6.26 -14.03
C SER A 335 -16.14 -6.01 -14.89
N VAL A 336 -16.27 -5.20 -15.95
CA VAL A 336 -15.15 -4.86 -16.83
C VAL A 336 -14.13 -3.98 -16.13
N ASP A 337 -14.59 -3.04 -15.29
CA ASP A 337 -13.68 -2.17 -14.55
C ASP A 337 -12.96 -2.91 -13.42
N ASN A 338 -13.63 -3.83 -12.74
CA ASN A 338 -12.99 -4.74 -11.79
C ASN A 338 -11.93 -5.60 -12.47
N ASP A 339 -12.23 -6.21 -13.62
CA ASP A 339 -11.27 -7.03 -14.38
C ASP A 339 -9.97 -6.25 -14.66
N LYS A 340 -10.08 -4.98 -15.07
CA LYS A 340 -8.90 -4.11 -15.33
C LYS A 340 -8.07 -3.85 -14.07
N ILE A 341 -8.71 -3.65 -12.92
CA ILE A 341 -7.99 -3.40 -11.65
C ILE A 341 -7.25 -4.68 -11.23
N LEU A 342 -7.93 -5.83 -11.30
CA LEU A 342 -7.33 -7.11 -10.92
C LEU A 342 -6.21 -7.52 -11.89
N GLU A 343 -6.36 -7.28 -13.19
CA GLU A 343 -5.32 -7.49 -14.20
C GLU A 343 -4.07 -6.68 -13.86
N LYS A 344 -4.21 -5.39 -13.56
CA LYS A 344 -3.08 -4.54 -13.13
C LYS A 344 -2.40 -5.05 -11.88
N ILE A 345 -3.16 -5.44 -10.84
CA ILE A 345 -2.57 -6.00 -9.61
C ILE A 345 -1.77 -7.27 -9.94
N ASN A 346 -2.33 -8.16 -10.77
CA ASN A 346 -1.66 -9.38 -11.20
C ASN A 346 -0.37 -9.08 -11.99
N GLU A 347 -0.34 -8.03 -12.81
CA GLU A 347 0.87 -7.59 -13.53
C GLU A 347 1.93 -7.00 -12.61
N ILE A 348 1.53 -6.12 -11.68
CA ILE A 348 2.44 -5.45 -10.74
C ILE A 348 3.15 -6.48 -9.85
N ASP A 349 2.38 -7.43 -9.31
CA ASP A 349 2.86 -8.40 -8.33
C ASP A 349 3.04 -9.81 -8.90
N VAL A 350 3.27 -9.95 -10.21
CA VAL A 350 3.46 -11.25 -10.88
C VAL A 350 4.59 -12.06 -10.23
N GLU A 351 5.73 -11.44 -9.93
CA GLU A 351 6.86 -12.14 -9.28
C GLU A 351 6.50 -12.64 -7.88
N MET A 352 5.69 -11.88 -7.14
CA MET A 352 5.19 -12.29 -5.82
C MET A 352 4.22 -13.46 -5.99
N LEU A 353 3.25 -13.35 -6.88
CA LEU A 353 2.25 -14.39 -7.13
C LEU A 353 2.92 -15.70 -7.58
N ASP A 354 3.93 -15.63 -8.43
CA ASP A 354 4.63 -16.82 -8.95
C ASP A 354 5.47 -17.55 -7.91
N ASN A 355 6.07 -16.81 -6.97
CA ASN A 355 7.13 -17.37 -6.12
C ASN A 355 6.77 -17.42 -4.63
N ALA A 356 5.96 -16.48 -4.13
CA ALA A 356 5.82 -16.28 -2.69
C ALA A 356 5.13 -17.44 -1.98
N PHE A 357 4.32 -18.24 -2.66
CA PHE A 357 3.59 -19.36 -2.07
C PHE A 357 4.28 -20.71 -2.27
N TYR A 358 5.51 -20.74 -2.79
CA TYR A 358 6.30 -21.96 -2.94
C TYR A 358 7.50 -21.99 -1.98
N LYS A 359 7.76 -23.19 -1.43
CA LYS A 359 8.99 -23.51 -0.71
C LYS A 359 9.44 -24.92 -1.06
N ASP A 360 10.69 -25.03 -1.53
CA ASP A 360 11.28 -26.29 -2.01
C ASP A 360 10.38 -27.02 -3.04
N GLY A 361 9.73 -26.25 -3.92
CA GLY A 361 8.81 -26.75 -4.94
C GLY A 361 7.43 -27.18 -4.41
N ASN A 362 7.13 -26.98 -3.13
CA ASN A 362 5.83 -27.30 -2.53
C ASN A 362 5.05 -26.04 -2.16
N ILE A 363 3.72 -26.08 -2.28
CA ILE A 363 2.84 -24.96 -1.93
C ILE A 363 2.77 -24.80 -0.41
N GLU A 364 3.12 -23.62 0.09
CA GLU A 364 2.94 -23.20 1.48
C GLU A 364 1.47 -22.81 1.75
N LYS A 365 0.59 -23.80 1.89
CA LYS A 365 -0.86 -23.60 2.09
C LYS A 365 -1.20 -22.64 3.22
N ASP A 366 -0.46 -22.66 4.33
CA ASP A 366 -0.70 -21.77 5.47
C ASP A 366 -0.46 -20.29 5.10
N LYS A 367 0.54 -20.02 4.26
CA LYS A 367 0.85 -18.68 3.77
C LYS A 367 -0.23 -18.18 2.80
N LEU A 368 -0.63 -19.04 1.85
CA LEU A 368 -1.74 -18.74 0.93
C LEU A 368 -3.07 -18.51 1.68
N ASN A 369 -3.37 -19.33 2.70
CA ASN A 369 -4.57 -19.17 3.51
C ASN A 369 -4.60 -17.85 4.27
N LYS A 370 -3.45 -17.36 4.77
CA LYS A 370 -3.35 -16.04 5.40
C LYS A 370 -3.62 -14.92 4.39
N GLN A 371 -3.04 -15.01 3.19
CA GLN A 371 -3.32 -14.07 2.10
C GLN A 371 -4.80 -14.02 1.73
N ASN A 372 -5.44 -15.18 1.57
CA ASN A 372 -6.86 -15.22 1.24
C ASN A 372 -7.74 -14.72 2.39
N LYS A 373 -7.30 -14.88 3.64
CA LYS A 373 -7.98 -14.30 4.80
C LYS A 373 -7.89 -12.77 4.81
N PHE A 374 -6.76 -12.18 4.42
CA PHE A 374 -6.66 -10.73 4.23
C PHE A 374 -7.63 -10.23 3.15
N LEU A 375 -7.75 -10.98 2.05
CA LEU A 375 -8.62 -10.61 0.92
C LEU A 375 -10.13 -10.81 1.17
N ASP A 376 -10.52 -11.47 2.26
CA ASP A 376 -11.92 -11.71 2.62
C ASP A 376 -12.75 -10.42 2.68
N SER A 377 -12.19 -9.32 3.17
CA SER A 377 -12.88 -8.02 3.27
C SER A 377 -13.20 -7.42 1.90
N TYR A 378 -12.38 -7.70 0.90
CA TYR A 378 -12.56 -7.24 -0.47
C TYR A 378 -13.55 -8.16 -1.20
N GLY A 379 -13.60 -9.44 -0.82
CA GLY A 379 -14.34 -10.48 -1.52
C GLY A 379 -13.54 -11.08 -2.67
N LEU A 380 -12.21 -11.02 -2.55
CA LEU A 380 -11.23 -11.53 -3.50
C LEU A 380 -10.51 -12.78 -2.93
N GLU A 381 -9.79 -13.48 -3.77
CA GLU A 381 -8.91 -14.58 -3.40
C GLU A 381 -7.77 -14.76 -4.41
N VAL A 382 -6.65 -15.29 -3.93
CA VAL A 382 -5.55 -15.79 -4.75
C VAL A 382 -5.76 -17.29 -4.97
N ILE A 383 -5.85 -17.69 -6.23
CA ILE A 383 -6.03 -19.07 -6.66
C ILE A 383 -4.78 -19.58 -7.40
N GLN A 384 -4.55 -20.89 -7.33
CA GLN A 384 -3.50 -21.53 -8.12
C GLN A 384 -3.94 -21.64 -9.58
N ILE A 385 -3.04 -21.26 -10.49
CA ILE A 385 -3.17 -21.46 -11.94
C ILE A 385 -2.06 -22.38 -12.45
N GLU A 386 -2.01 -22.64 -13.77
CA GLU A 386 -1.07 -23.62 -14.36
C GLU A 386 0.38 -23.30 -13.99
N ASP A 387 0.74 -22.03 -14.16
CA ASP A 387 2.01 -21.46 -13.77
C ASP A 387 1.75 -20.34 -12.75
N GLY A 388 2.04 -20.61 -11.48
CA GLY A 388 1.93 -19.62 -10.41
C GLY A 388 0.53 -19.46 -9.81
N PHE A 389 0.18 -18.21 -9.50
CA PHE A 389 -1.06 -17.83 -8.82
C PHE A 389 -1.67 -16.57 -9.44
N MET A 390 -2.96 -16.37 -9.22
CA MET A 390 -3.69 -15.20 -9.74
C MET A 390 -4.68 -14.70 -8.69
N LEU A 391 -4.74 -13.37 -8.53
CA LEU A 391 -5.80 -12.69 -7.80
C LEU A 391 -7.08 -12.62 -8.65
N THR A 392 -8.20 -13.04 -8.07
CA THR A 392 -9.52 -13.03 -8.69
C THR A 392 -10.62 -12.73 -7.67
N GLU A 393 -11.82 -12.39 -8.12
CA GLU A 393 -12.99 -12.33 -7.25
C GLU A 393 -13.44 -13.70 -6.81
N LYS A 394 -13.92 -13.79 -5.57
CA LYS A 394 -14.58 -15.01 -5.10
C LYS A 394 -15.79 -15.32 -5.96
N ASN A 395 -16.04 -16.60 -6.24
CA ASN A 395 -17.17 -17.07 -7.06
C ASN A 395 -18.51 -16.39 -6.72
N LYS A 396 -18.79 -16.15 -5.43
CA LYS A 396 -20.05 -15.54 -4.96
C LYS A 396 -20.10 -14.01 -4.96
N PHE A 397 -19.02 -13.33 -5.36
CA PHE A 397 -18.87 -11.88 -5.27
C PHE A 397 -20.01 -11.14 -5.99
N TYR A 398 -20.12 -11.30 -7.32
CA TYR A 398 -21.14 -10.62 -8.12
C TYR A 398 -22.55 -11.06 -7.77
N TYR A 399 -22.78 -12.36 -7.53
CA TYR A 399 -24.10 -12.84 -7.14
C TYR A 399 -24.58 -12.18 -5.84
N ASN A 400 -23.74 -12.11 -4.82
CA ASN A 400 -24.13 -11.50 -3.55
C ASN A 400 -24.42 -10.01 -3.67
N LEU A 401 -23.67 -9.30 -4.51
CA LEU A 401 -23.84 -7.87 -4.74
C LEU A 401 -25.13 -7.56 -5.54
N PHE A 402 -25.41 -8.34 -6.59
CA PHE A 402 -26.44 -7.98 -7.58
C PHE A 402 -27.76 -8.75 -7.47
N LYS A 403 -27.84 -9.92 -6.82
CA LYS A 403 -29.01 -10.85 -6.85
C LYS A 403 -30.39 -10.27 -6.51
N ASN A 404 -30.44 -9.14 -5.81
CA ASN A 404 -31.69 -8.48 -5.42
C ASN A 404 -32.05 -7.28 -6.30
N PHE A 405 -31.15 -6.86 -7.18
CA PHE A 405 -31.27 -5.65 -7.98
C PHE A 405 -31.45 -5.92 -9.46
N VAL A 406 -30.87 -7.00 -9.99
CA VAL A 406 -30.90 -7.31 -11.44
C VAL A 406 -32.16 -8.04 -11.90
N THR A 407 -32.34 -8.15 -13.21
CA THR A 407 -33.39 -8.98 -13.83
C THR A 407 -33.19 -10.47 -13.56
N ASP A 408 -34.25 -11.27 -13.77
CA ASP A 408 -34.23 -12.69 -13.41
C ASP A 408 -33.21 -13.50 -14.21
N ASP A 409 -32.97 -13.15 -15.47
CA ASP A 409 -31.93 -13.76 -16.31
C ASP A 409 -30.52 -13.43 -15.78
N TYR A 410 -30.22 -12.17 -15.43
CA TYR A 410 -28.93 -11.83 -14.81
C TYR A 410 -28.75 -12.50 -13.46
N LYS A 411 -29.80 -12.55 -12.64
CA LYS A 411 -29.77 -13.21 -11.34
C LYS A 411 -29.46 -14.70 -11.47
N GLU A 412 -30.10 -15.39 -12.42
CA GLU A 412 -29.88 -16.82 -12.65
C GLU A 412 -28.49 -17.07 -13.26
N PHE A 413 -28.05 -16.25 -14.20
CA PHE A 413 -26.70 -16.29 -14.75
C PHE A 413 -25.62 -16.14 -13.67
N LEU A 414 -25.74 -15.11 -12.83
CA LEU A 414 -24.81 -14.86 -11.72
C LEU A 414 -24.83 -15.99 -10.70
N LYS A 415 -25.99 -16.60 -10.45
CA LYS A 415 -26.09 -17.78 -9.59
C LYS A 415 -25.31 -18.95 -10.17
N LEU A 416 -25.48 -19.25 -11.47
CA LEU A 416 -24.76 -20.33 -12.14
C LEU A 416 -23.25 -20.14 -12.07
N ARG A 417 -22.77 -18.90 -12.30
CA ARG A 417 -21.36 -18.51 -12.11
C ARG A 417 -20.89 -18.61 -10.66
N SER A 418 -21.76 -18.35 -9.69
CA SER A 418 -21.37 -18.41 -8.27
C SER A 418 -21.22 -19.81 -7.69
N GLU A 419 -21.72 -20.80 -8.41
CA GLU A 419 -21.65 -22.22 -8.06
C GLU A 419 -20.65 -22.96 -8.96
N ASP A 420 -19.88 -22.24 -9.78
CA ASP A 420 -18.87 -22.77 -10.71
C ASP A 420 -17.79 -23.57 -9.95
N ILE A 421 -17.11 -24.49 -10.63
CA ILE A 421 -16.06 -25.34 -10.03
C ILE A 421 -14.71 -24.73 -10.38
N ASP A 422 -13.79 -24.69 -9.41
CA ASP A 422 -12.43 -24.21 -9.66
C ASP A 422 -11.71 -25.09 -10.69
N TYR A 423 -11.07 -24.44 -11.67
CA TYR A 423 -10.42 -25.06 -12.82
C TYR A 423 -9.35 -26.12 -12.43
N PHE A 424 -8.67 -25.93 -11.30
CA PHE A 424 -7.65 -26.88 -10.82
C PHE A 424 -8.23 -28.15 -10.18
N GLU A 425 -9.38 -28.05 -9.49
CA GLU A 425 -10.11 -29.24 -9.03
C GLU A 425 -10.64 -30.04 -10.23
N TYR A 426 -11.04 -29.32 -11.27
CA TYR A 426 -11.51 -29.88 -12.53
C TYR A 426 -10.43 -30.69 -13.27
N SER A 427 -9.19 -30.19 -13.37
CA SER A 427 -8.09 -30.89 -14.08
C SER A 427 -7.57 -32.13 -13.34
N ASN A 428 -7.34 -32.03 -12.02
CA ASN A 428 -6.69 -33.09 -11.24
C ASN A 428 -7.63 -34.21 -10.77
N SER A 429 -8.95 -34.01 -10.86
CA SER A 429 -9.94 -34.96 -10.34
C SER A 429 -11.20 -35.05 -11.21
N PHE A 430 -11.08 -34.76 -12.50
CA PHE A 430 -12.18 -34.79 -13.48
C PHE A 430 -13.13 -35.99 -13.30
N ASP A 431 -12.58 -37.21 -13.17
CA ASP A 431 -13.36 -38.45 -13.04
C ASP A 431 -14.23 -38.48 -11.76
N LYS A 432 -13.85 -37.75 -10.71
CA LYS A 432 -14.63 -37.60 -9.46
C LYS A 432 -15.78 -36.60 -9.59
N TYR A 433 -15.71 -35.69 -10.56
CA TYR A 433 -16.65 -34.58 -10.73
C TYR A 433 -17.57 -34.75 -11.95
N LEU A 434 -17.50 -35.87 -12.68
CA LEU A 434 -18.30 -36.15 -13.89
C LEU A 434 -19.80 -35.84 -13.73
N GLU A 435 -20.41 -36.27 -12.62
CA GLU A 435 -21.83 -36.00 -12.37
C GLU A 435 -22.12 -34.52 -12.11
N ILE A 436 -21.23 -33.82 -11.40
CA ILE A 436 -21.38 -32.39 -11.12
C ILE A 436 -21.23 -31.59 -12.42
N ILE A 437 -20.26 -31.94 -13.26
CA ILE A 437 -20.04 -31.33 -14.58
C ILE A 437 -21.26 -31.56 -15.47
N ALA A 438 -21.80 -32.77 -15.51
CA ALA A 438 -23.01 -33.09 -16.25
C ALA A 438 -24.19 -32.20 -15.80
N ASP A 439 -24.39 -32.06 -14.49
CA ASP A 439 -25.45 -31.21 -13.93
C ASP A 439 -25.22 -29.73 -14.27
N LYS A 440 -23.96 -29.26 -14.36
CA LYS A 440 -23.61 -27.90 -14.80
C LYS A 440 -23.90 -27.64 -16.28
N ILE A 441 -23.55 -28.58 -17.16
CA ILE A 441 -23.87 -28.50 -18.60
C ILE A 441 -25.37 -28.28 -18.76
N VAL A 442 -26.18 -29.11 -18.11
CA VAL A 442 -27.64 -29.05 -18.19
C VAL A 442 -28.19 -27.77 -17.57
N ALA A 443 -27.59 -27.25 -16.51
CA ALA A 443 -28.00 -25.97 -15.92
C ALA A 443 -27.81 -24.80 -16.91
N TRP A 444 -26.69 -24.77 -17.63
CA TRP A 444 -26.46 -23.77 -18.69
C TRP A 444 -27.37 -23.96 -19.90
N GLU A 445 -27.65 -25.20 -20.31
CA GLU A 445 -28.62 -25.47 -21.39
C GLU A 445 -30.02 -24.98 -21.04
N LYS A 446 -30.49 -25.23 -19.80
CA LYS A 446 -31.78 -24.73 -19.30
C LYS A 446 -31.84 -23.20 -19.24
N PHE A 447 -30.74 -22.55 -18.87
CA PHE A 447 -30.65 -21.10 -18.90
C PHE A 447 -30.88 -20.56 -20.32
N LEU A 448 -30.20 -21.14 -21.32
CA LEU A 448 -30.31 -20.75 -22.72
C LEU A 448 -31.71 -21.01 -23.30
N GLU A 449 -32.37 -22.09 -22.89
CA GLU A 449 -33.76 -22.39 -23.26
C GLU A 449 -34.74 -21.39 -22.63
N LYS A 450 -34.55 -21.06 -21.36
CA LYS A 450 -35.44 -20.17 -20.59
C LYS A 450 -35.29 -18.69 -21.00
N TYR A 451 -34.09 -18.28 -21.37
CA TYR A 451 -33.75 -16.88 -21.67
C TYR A 451 -33.08 -16.72 -23.05
N PRO A 452 -33.78 -17.05 -24.14
CA PRO A 452 -33.21 -17.05 -25.50
C PRO A 452 -32.83 -15.66 -26.02
N ASP A 453 -33.42 -14.61 -25.44
CA ASP A 453 -33.23 -13.20 -25.80
C ASP A 453 -32.38 -12.42 -24.78
N SER A 454 -31.78 -13.09 -23.79
CA SER A 454 -30.93 -12.42 -22.80
C SER A 454 -29.69 -11.81 -23.45
N LYS A 455 -29.29 -10.62 -23.00
CA LYS A 455 -27.99 -10.01 -23.35
C LYS A 455 -26.80 -10.90 -22.94
N LEU A 456 -26.99 -11.78 -21.95
CA LEU A 456 -26.00 -12.73 -21.46
C LEU A 456 -25.92 -14.02 -22.26
N LYS A 457 -26.76 -14.21 -23.28
CA LYS A 457 -26.82 -15.44 -24.10
C LYS A 457 -25.45 -15.89 -24.58
N ARG A 458 -24.65 -14.98 -25.15
CA ARG A 458 -23.30 -15.30 -25.63
C ARG A 458 -22.39 -15.76 -24.50
N LYS A 459 -22.40 -15.08 -23.34
CA LYS A 459 -21.60 -15.49 -22.16
C LYS A 459 -22.04 -16.88 -21.67
N ALA A 460 -23.34 -17.16 -21.63
CA ALA A 460 -23.88 -18.46 -21.23
C ALA A 460 -23.57 -19.57 -22.25
N GLN A 461 -23.61 -19.28 -23.55
CA GLN A 461 -23.19 -20.20 -24.62
C GLN A 461 -21.72 -20.58 -24.46
N ASN A 462 -20.85 -19.60 -24.17
CA ASN A 462 -19.43 -19.87 -23.92
C ASN A 462 -19.24 -20.81 -22.73
N MET A 463 -19.93 -20.56 -21.61
CA MET A 463 -19.87 -21.44 -20.43
C MET A 463 -20.38 -22.85 -20.73
N SER A 464 -21.55 -22.96 -21.38
CA SER A 464 -22.11 -24.25 -21.79
C SER A 464 -21.14 -25.02 -22.70
N TYR A 465 -20.54 -24.32 -23.67
CA TYR A 465 -19.58 -24.90 -24.59
C TYR A 465 -18.33 -25.42 -23.87
N THR A 466 -17.70 -24.62 -23.02
CA THR A 466 -16.48 -25.01 -22.29
C THR A 466 -16.69 -26.30 -21.50
N TYR A 467 -17.77 -26.36 -20.72
CA TYR A 467 -18.12 -27.53 -19.93
C TYR A 467 -18.40 -28.76 -20.80
N ARG A 468 -19.21 -28.57 -21.84
CA ARG A 468 -19.62 -29.65 -22.74
C ARG A 468 -18.45 -30.19 -23.56
N ALA A 469 -17.59 -29.33 -24.08
CA ALA A 469 -16.41 -29.71 -24.85
C ALA A 469 -15.43 -30.50 -23.97
N GLY A 470 -15.12 -29.99 -22.76
CA GLY A 470 -14.29 -30.69 -21.81
C GLY A 470 -14.86 -32.06 -21.40
N TYR A 471 -16.18 -32.13 -21.18
CA TYR A 471 -16.85 -33.37 -20.85
C TYR A 471 -16.82 -34.41 -21.97
N ILE A 472 -17.16 -34.00 -23.18
CA ILE A 472 -17.20 -34.90 -24.34
C ILE A 472 -15.79 -35.35 -24.72
N PHE A 473 -14.84 -34.43 -24.94
CA PHE A 473 -13.50 -34.81 -25.39
C PHE A 473 -12.76 -35.72 -24.42
N ARG A 474 -12.96 -35.53 -23.11
CA ARG A 474 -12.37 -36.40 -22.11
C ARG A 474 -12.93 -37.81 -22.13
N LEU A 475 -14.23 -37.96 -22.43
CA LEU A 475 -14.91 -39.25 -22.45
C LEU A 475 -14.83 -39.95 -23.81
N THR A 476 -14.59 -39.24 -24.91
CA THR A 476 -14.40 -39.80 -26.26
C THR A 476 -12.94 -40.16 -26.57
N SER A 477 -12.16 -40.58 -25.57
CA SER A 477 -10.74 -40.94 -25.76
C SER A 477 -10.55 -42.16 -26.67
N SER A 478 -9.30 -42.39 -27.13
CA SER A 478 -8.96 -43.58 -27.93
C SER A 478 -9.29 -44.89 -27.23
N GLU A 479 -9.12 -44.95 -25.91
CA GLU A 479 -9.46 -46.11 -25.09
C GLU A 479 -10.98 -46.37 -25.06
N THR A 480 -11.79 -45.31 -24.99
CA THR A 480 -13.24 -45.43 -25.07
C THR A 480 -13.68 -45.95 -26.42
N ARG A 481 -13.10 -45.41 -27.51
CA ARG A 481 -13.38 -45.87 -28.87
C ARG A 481 -12.98 -47.34 -29.06
N GLU A 482 -11.81 -47.74 -28.57
CA GLU A 482 -11.37 -49.14 -28.63
C GLU A 482 -12.29 -50.07 -27.83
N SER A 483 -12.72 -49.66 -26.64
CA SER A 483 -13.70 -50.42 -25.85
C SER A 483 -14.99 -50.66 -26.63
N LEU A 484 -15.52 -49.62 -27.27
CA LEU A 484 -16.72 -49.70 -28.10
C LEU A 484 -16.51 -50.63 -29.31
N MET A 485 -15.37 -50.55 -30.00
CA MET A 485 -15.01 -51.45 -31.11
C MET A 485 -14.94 -52.92 -30.68
N ASN A 486 -14.52 -53.17 -29.43
CA ASN A 486 -14.47 -54.50 -28.83
C ASN A 486 -15.82 -54.96 -28.23
N GLY A 487 -16.90 -54.20 -28.42
CA GLY A 487 -18.24 -54.51 -27.89
C GLY A 487 -18.36 -54.43 -26.37
N LYS A 488 -17.48 -53.66 -25.71
CA LYS A 488 -17.43 -53.51 -24.25
C LYS A 488 -17.83 -52.09 -23.83
N ALA A 489 -18.48 -51.96 -22.68
CA ALA A 489 -18.76 -50.68 -22.05
C ALA A 489 -17.74 -50.40 -20.93
N ASN A 490 -16.76 -49.54 -21.19
CA ASN A 490 -15.90 -48.98 -20.17
C ASN A 490 -16.65 -47.93 -19.33
N ASP A 491 -15.99 -47.33 -18.35
CA ASP A 491 -16.64 -46.38 -17.44
C ASP A 491 -17.12 -45.11 -18.14
N ALA A 492 -16.43 -44.64 -19.19
CA ALA A 492 -16.89 -43.53 -20.02
C ALA A 492 -18.21 -43.85 -20.76
N VAL A 493 -18.34 -45.05 -21.33
CA VAL A 493 -19.59 -45.49 -21.97
C VAL A 493 -20.71 -45.62 -20.94
N LYS A 494 -20.43 -46.10 -19.72
CA LYS A 494 -21.43 -46.13 -18.64
C LYS A 494 -21.89 -44.73 -18.26
N GLU A 495 -20.96 -43.78 -18.20
CA GLU A 495 -21.24 -42.38 -17.91
C GLU A 495 -22.09 -41.72 -19.00
N PHE A 496 -21.78 -41.95 -20.28
CA PHE A 496 -22.63 -41.52 -21.39
C PHE A 496 -24.06 -42.06 -21.29
N ASN A 497 -24.22 -43.35 -21.00
CA ASN A 497 -25.54 -43.94 -20.80
C ASN A 497 -26.26 -43.35 -19.57
N ARG A 498 -25.53 -43.05 -18.49
CA ARG A 498 -26.08 -42.37 -17.30
C ARG A 498 -26.58 -40.98 -17.67
N PHE A 499 -25.78 -40.19 -18.40
CA PHE A 499 -26.13 -38.84 -18.83
C PHE A 499 -27.40 -38.85 -19.68
N ILE A 500 -27.44 -39.67 -20.74
CA ILE A 500 -28.60 -39.79 -21.63
C ILE A 500 -29.86 -40.19 -20.86
N LYS A 501 -29.73 -41.14 -19.93
CA LYS A 501 -30.87 -41.59 -19.11
C LYS A 501 -31.38 -40.51 -18.16
N LYS A 502 -30.49 -39.73 -17.54
CA LYS A 502 -30.84 -38.66 -16.60
C LYS A 502 -31.38 -37.43 -17.34
N TYR A 503 -30.86 -37.14 -18.53
CA TYR A 503 -31.11 -35.92 -19.30
C TYR A 503 -31.44 -36.21 -20.77
N PRO A 504 -32.53 -36.94 -21.07
CA PRO A 504 -32.81 -37.41 -22.43
C PRO A 504 -33.07 -36.28 -23.45
N ASN A 505 -33.49 -35.10 -22.99
CA ASN A 505 -33.80 -33.94 -23.85
C ASN A 505 -32.66 -32.91 -23.91
N SER A 506 -31.49 -33.22 -23.33
CA SER A 506 -30.33 -32.33 -23.36
C SER A 506 -29.72 -32.33 -24.77
N PRO A 507 -29.38 -31.16 -25.35
CA PRO A 507 -28.55 -31.07 -26.56
C PRO A 507 -27.24 -31.87 -26.47
N THR A 508 -26.69 -32.02 -25.26
CA THR A 508 -25.51 -32.87 -25.03
C THR A 508 -25.82 -34.35 -25.21
N SER A 509 -27.02 -34.82 -24.84
CA SER A 509 -27.46 -36.20 -25.10
C SER A 509 -27.51 -36.51 -26.60
N ASP A 510 -27.91 -35.55 -27.44
CA ASP A 510 -27.90 -35.73 -28.91
C ASP A 510 -26.48 -35.93 -29.46
N ILE A 511 -25.50 -35.21 -28.91
CA ILE A 511 -24.09 -35.35 -29.29
C ILE A 511 -23.54 -36.71 -28.83
N ILE A 512 -23.86 -37.11 -27.60
CA ILE A 512 -23.44 -38.41 -27.06
C ILE A 512 -24.05 -39.56 -27.88
N ASN A 513 -25.35 -39.52 -28.17
CA ASN A 513 -26.01 -40.53 -29.01
C ASN A 513 -25.34 -40.61 -30.37
N TYR A 514 -25.07 -39.46 -31.00
CA TYR A 514 -24.37 -39.43 -32.28
C TYR A 514 -22.99 -40.09 -32.20
N TYR A 515 -22.19 -39.84 -31.16
CA TYR A 515 -20.91 -40.53 -30.95
C TYR A 515 -21.10 -42.05 -30.82
N LEU A 516 -22.04 -42.50 -29.98
CA LEU A 516 -22.30 -43.92 -29.74
C LEU A 516 -22.83 -44.66 -30.98
N GLU A 517 -23.50 -43.97 -31.89
CA GLU A 517 -23.96 -44.53 -33.17
C GLU A 517 -22.85 -44.57 -34.23
N ASN A 518 -21.90 -43.63 -34.19
CA ASN A 518 -20.95 -43.37 -35.28
C ASN A 518 -19.47 -43.55 -34.87
N TYR A 519 -19.15 -44.13 -33.71
CA TYR A 519 -17.77 -44.31 -33.22
C TYR A 519 -16.83 -45.07 -34.17
N LYS A 520 -17.38 -45.76 -35.17
CA LYS A 520 -16.63 -46.50 -36.20
C LYS A 520 -16.11 -45.60 -37.33
N GLU A 521 -16.67 -44.41 -37.50
CA GLU A 521 -16.22 -43.46 -38.52
C GLU A 521 -14.77 -43.03 -38.25
N GLU A 522 -13.95 -42.94 -39.29
CA GLU A 522 -12.54 -42.59 -39.17
C GLU A 522 -12.34 -41.14 -38.69
N ASP A 523 -13.25 -40.23 -39.05
CA ASP A 523 -13.21 -38.81 -38.75
C ASP A 523 -14.16 -38.40 -37.59
N ILE A 524 -14.58 -39.36 -36.76
CA ILE A 524 -15.58 -39.13 -35.70
C ILE A 524 -15.24 -37.95 -34.78
N ASP A 525 -13.97 -37.77 -34.42
CA ASP A 525 -13.53 -36.67 -33.54
C ASP A 525 -13.74 -35.29 -34.20
N THR A 526 -13.56 -35.21 -35.52
CA THR A 526 -13.83 -34.01 -36.31
C THR A 526 -15.34 -33.74 -36.40
N LEU A 527 -16.14 -34.80 -36.59
CA LEU A 527 -17.61 -34.69 -36.64
C LEU A 527 -18.20 -34.24 -35.30
N ILE A 528 -17.67 -34.75 -34.19
CA ILE A 528 -18.07 -34.34 -32.84
C ILE A 528 -17.68 -32.89 -32.57
N SER A 529 -16.45 -32.48 -32.93
CA SER A 529 -16.01 -31.09 -32.80
C SER A 529 -16.92 -30.12 -33.58
N LYS A 530 -17.30 -30.48 -34.81
CA LYS A 530 -18.26 -29.69 -35.60
C LYS A 530 -19.63 -29.59 -34.93
N LYS A 531 -20.12 -30.67 -34.32
CA LYS A 531 -21.40 -30.67 -33.60
C LYS A 531 -21.36 -29.83 -32.32
N LEU A 532 -20.24 -29.81 -31.61
CA LEU A 532 -20.02 -28.94 -30.47
C LEU A 532 -20.04 -27.45 -30.87
N ASN A 533 -19.43 -27.13 -32.03
CA ASN A 533 -19.33 -25.77 -32.55
C ASN A 533 -20.60 -25.25 -33.23
N LYS A 534 -21.48 -26.13 -33.73
CA LYS A 534 -22.68 -25.75 -34.48
C LYS A 534 -23.63 -24.82 -33.70
N ASN A 535 -23.59 -24.88 -32.37
CA ASN A 535 -24.39 -24.03 -31.48
C ASN A 535 -23.65 -22.77 -30.97
N TYR A 536 -22.37 -22.61 -31.35
CA TYR A 536 -21.48 -21.55 -30.86
C TYR A 536 -21.24 -20.45 -31.90
N GLU A 537 -21.03 -20.80 -33.18
CA GLU A 537 -20.68 -19.83 -34.22
C GLU A 537 -21.89 -19.11 -34.86
N GLY A 538 -23.12 -19.58 -34.60
CA GLY A 538 -24.32 -19.06 -35.26
C GLY A 538 -24.35 -19.42 -36.74
N GLU A 539 -25.44 -20.04 -37.20
CA GLU A 539 -25.82 -19.99 -38.62
C GLU A 539 -26.57 -18.68 -38.88
#